data_AF-A0A432XJR4-F1
#
_entry.id   AF-A0A432XJR4-F1
#
_cell.length_a   1.000
_cell.length_b   1.000
_cell.length_c   1.000
_cell.angle_alpha   90.00
_cell.angle_beta   90.00
_cell.angle_gamma   90.00
#
_symmetry.space_group_name_H-M   'P 1'
#
loop_
_entity.id
_entity.type
_entity.pdbx_description
1 polymer ?
#
loop_
_entity_poly.entity_id
_entity_poly.type
_entity_poly.pdbx_seq_one_letter_code
_entity_poly.pdbx_strand_id
1 'polypeptide(L)' 'MNYLIKFISFVFLISISACTGNDKVERCVARGVEYFKEIGSYPTLKSGTNAGRTAESVATERCKKKATAF' A
#
# COMPACT_ATOMS: atom_id res chain seq x y z
N MET A 1 -7.86 47.28 -10.35
CA MET A 1 -8.53 46.04 -9.91
C MET A 1 -8.93 45.20 -11.11
N ASN A 2 -7.99 44.42 -11.72
CA ASN A 2 -8.33 43.49 -12.82
C ASN A 2 -7.35 42.29 -12.99
N TYR A 3 -6.35 42.14 -12.10
CA TYR A 3 -5.34 41.08 -12.19
C TYR A 3 -5.52 39.96 -11.14
N LEU A 4 -6.25 40.22 -10.05
CA LEU A 4 -6.47 39.27 -8.96
C LEU A 4 -7.39 38.11 -9.38
N ILE A 5 -8.36 38.37 -10.26
CA ILE A 5 -9.32 37.37 -10.76
C ILE A 5 -8.67 36.42 -11.78
N LYS A 6 -7.66 36.87 -12.53
CA LYS A 6 -6.96 36.01 -13.51
C LYS A 6 -6.05 34.96 -12.86
N PHE A 7 -5.56 35.21 -11.65
CA PHE A 7 -4.71 34.25 -10.93
C PHE A 7 -5.49 33.07 -10.34
N ILE A 8 -6.76 33.29 -9.96
CA ILE A 8 -7.60 32.27 -9.32
C ILE A 8 -8.09 31.21 -10.33
N SER A 9 -8.08 31.50 -11.63
CA SER A 9 -8.57 30.57 -12.66
C SER A 9 -7.53 29.55 -13.15
N PHE A 10 -6.27 29.63 -12.70
CA PHE A 10 -5.19 28.74 -13.19
C PHE A 10 -4.85 27.57 -12.24
N VAL A 11 -5.43 27.52 -11.04
CA VAL A 11 -4.97 26.61 -9.96
C VAL A 11 -5.82 25.35 -9.82
N PHE A 12 -6.89 25.18 -10.61
CA PHE A 12 -7.87 24.09 -10.39
C PHE A 12 -7.96 23.07 -11.53
N LEU A 13 -6.80 22.68 -12.10
CA LEU A 13 -6.74 21.63 -13.13
C LEU A 13 -5.69 20.54 -12.85
N ILE A 14 -5.23 20.40 -11.61
CA ILE A 14 -4.45 19.22 -11.21
C ILE A 14 -5.44 18.15 -10.74
N SER A 15 -6.16 17.57 -11.70
CA SER A 15 -6.87 16.31 -11.50
C SER A 15 -5.82 15.21 -11.35
N ILE A 16 -5.38 14.98 -10.12
CA ILE A 16 -4.53 13.85 -9.75
C ILE A 16 -5.36 12.59 -9.97
N SER A 17 -5.17 11.96 -11.13
CA SER A 17 -5.72 10.64 -11.44
C SER A 17 -5.04 9.61 -10.54
N ALA A 18 -5.58 9.40 -9.35
CA ALA A 18 -5.12 8.38 -8.43
C ALA A 18 -5.63 7.02 -8.93
N CYS A 19 -4.80 6.27 -9.67
CA CYS A 19 -5.00 4.84 -9.90
C CYS A 19 -4.90 4.11 -8.55
N THR A 20 -5.98 4.13 -7.77
CA THR A 20 -5.97 3.86 -6.32
C THR A 20 -5.91 2.37 -5.96
N GLY A 21 -5.84 1.47 -6.95
CA GLY A 21 -5.93 0.02 -6.75
C GLY A 21 -4.59 -0.63 -6.36
N ASN A 22 -3.56 -0.44 -7.19
CA ASN A 22 -2.27 -1.11 -7.01
C ASN A 22 -1.50 -0.56 -5.81
N ASP A 23 -1.51 0.76 -5.61
CA ASP A 23 -0.83 1.40 -4.49
C ASP A 23 -1.33 0.92 -3.13
N LYS A 24 -2.61 0.56 -3.03
CA LYS A 24 -3.20 0.04 -1.78
C LYS A 24 -2.69 -1.36 -1.46
N VAL A 25 -2.55 -2.21 -2.48
CA VAL A 25 -2.01 -3.56 -2.31
C VAL A 25 -0.53 -3.47 -1.95
N GLU A 26 0.24 -2.66 -2.66
CA GLU A 26 1.68 -2.50 -2.39
C GLU A 26 1.96 -1.97 -0.99
N ARG A 27 1.25 -0.91 -0.55
CA ARG A 27 1.35 -0.41 0.84
C ARG A 27 0.88 -1.43 1.88
N CYS A 28 -0.06 -2.29 1.54
CA CYS A 28 -0.47 -3.39 2.42
C CYS A 28 0.63 -4.46 2.53
N VAL A 29 1.26 -4.83 1.40
CA VAL A 29 2.36 -5.81 1.39
C VAL A 29 3.55 -5.30 2.20
N ALA A 30 3.93 -4.03 2.03
CA ALA A 30 5.00 -3.41 2.80
C ALA A 30 4.74 -3.50 4.32
N ARG A 31 3.53 -3.14 4.77
CA ARG A 31 3.12 -3.26 6.18
C ARG A 31 3.10 -4.71 6.67
N GLY A 32 2.61 -5.64 5.85
CA GLY A 32 2.64 -7.07 6.19
C GLY A 32 4.05 -7.62 6.34
N VAL A 33 4.99 -7.19 5.48
CA VAL A 33 6.40 -7.57 5.57
C VAL A 33 7.04 -6.99 6.84
N GLU A 34 6.76 -5.73 7.19
CA GLU A 34 7.22 -5.16 8.46
C GLU A 34 6.67 -5.94 9.66
N TYR A 35 5.37 -6.22 9.70
CA TYR A 35 4.77 -7.05 10.74
C TYR A 35 5.50 -8.40 10.89
N PHE A 36 5.82 -9.07 9.77
CA PHE A 36 6.55 -10.33 9.81
C PHE A 36 8.01 -10.18 10.29
N LYS A 37 8.65 -9.02 10.03
CA LYS A 37 9.98 -8.70 10.58
C LYS A 37 9.91 -8.48 12.08
N GLU A 38 8.92 -7.72 12.56
CA GLU A 38 8.70 -7.43 13.98
C GLU A 38 8.51 -8.70 14.82
N ILE A 39 7.72 -9.65 14.31
CA ILE A 39 7.50 -10.93 14.99
C ILE A 39 8.62 -11.97 14.75
N GLY A 40 9.73 -11.60 14.09
CA GLY A 40 10.86 -12.49 13.82
C GLY A 40 10.56 -13.65 12.86
N SER A 41 9.53 -13.51 12.02
CA SER A 41 9.04 -14.50 11.05
C SER A 41 9.32 -14.11 9.58
N TYR A 42 10.30 -13.22 9.38
CA TYR A 42 10.89 -12.88 8.08
C TYR A 42 12.27 -13.55 7.93
N PRO A 43 12.71 -13.99 6.73
CA PRO A 43 12.03 -13.92 5.43
C PRO A 43 11.00 -15.04 5.21
N THR A 44 11.10 -16.12 5.98
CA THR A 44 10.21 -17.29 5.91
C THR A 44 9.46 -17.46 7.21
N LEU A 45 8.16 -17.67 7.10
CA LEU A 45 7.28 -17.88 8.25
C LEU A 45 7.67 -19.17 8.95
N LYS A 46 7.92 -19.08 10.26
CA LYS A 46 8.39 -20.21 11.08
C LYS A 46 7.26 -21.01 11.72
N SER A 47 6.04 -20.47 11.74
CA SER A 47 4.92 -21.05 12.49
C SER A 47 3.56 -20.76 11.83
N GLY A 48 2.57 -21.58 12.18
CA GLY A 48 1.19 -21.49 11.69
C GLY A 48 0.95 -22.20 10.36
N THR A 49 -0.24 -21.99 9.79
CA THR A 49 -0.69 -22.60 8.52
C THR A 49 0.12 -22.19 7.29
N ASN A 50 1.00 -21.19 7.43
CA ASN A 50 1.86 -20.70 6.37
C ASN A 50 3.35 -20.97 6.64
N ALA A 51 3.67 -21.83 7.61
CA ALA A 51 5.04 -22.20 7.90
C ALA A 51 5.76 -22.71 6.64
N GLY A 52 6.99 -22.26 6.41
CA GLY A 52 7.77 -22.57 5.22
C GLY A 52 7.48 -21.67 4.00
N ARG A 53 6.44 -20.82 4.03
CA ARG A 53 6.21 -19.82 2.98
C ARG A 53 6.96 -18.53 3.28
N THR A 54 7.32 -17.80 2.23
CA THR A 54 7.92 -16.46 2.39
C THR A 54 6.90 -15.47 2.93
N ALA A 55 7.33 -14.62 3.86
CA ALA A 55 6.54 -13.55 4.44
C ALA A 55 5.92 -12.64 3.35
N GLU A 56 6.70 -12.36 2.30
CA GLU A 56 6.27 -11.54 1.16
C GLU A 56 5.18 -12.20 0.31
N SER A 57 5.30 -13.51 0.01
CA SER A 57 4.28 -14.25 -0.72
C SER A 57 2.95 -14.23 0.02
N VAL A 58 2.99 -14.46 1.34
CA VAL A 58 1.80 -14.48 2.19
C VAL A 58 1.21 -13.10 2.36
N ALA A 59 2.05 -12.07 2.53
CA ALA A 59 1.59 -10.68 2.57
C ALA A 59 0.90 -10.29 1.26
N THR A 60 1.50 -10.64 0.12
CA THR A 60 0.94 -10.38 -1.21
C THR A 60 -0.39 -11.09 -1.43
N GLU A 61 -0.49 -12.37 -1.09
CA GLU A 61 -1.73 -13.13 -1.23
C GLU A 61 -2.87 -12.53 -0.38
N ARG A 62 -2.57 -12.17 0.87
CA ARG A 62 -3.53 -11.55 1.77
C ARG A 62 -3.96 -10.16 1.30
N CYS A 63 -3.01 -9.34 0.86
CA CYS A 63 -3.28 -7.98 0.40
C CYS A 63 -4.00 -7.93 -0.95
N LYS A 64 -3.79 -8.91 -1.82
CA LYS A 64 -4.60 -9.10 -3.04
C LYS A 64 -6.05 -9.46 -2.72
N LYS A 65 -6.30 -10.25 -1.67
CA LYS A 65 -7.66 -10.57 -1.20
C LYS A 65 -8.31 -9.38 -0.46
N LYS A 66 -7.55 -8.70 0.40
CA LYS A 66 -7.99 -7.55 1.19
C LYS A 66 -6.81 -6.61 1.45
N ALA A 67 -6.82 -5.43 0.83
CA ALA A 67 -5.74 -4.43 0.96
C ALA A 67 -5.60 -3.79 2.36
N THR A 68 -6.38 -4.26 3.35
CA THR A 68 -6.32 -3.87 4.77
C THR A 68 -6.17 -5.08 5.69
N ALA A 69 -5.58 -6.17 5.20
CA ALA A 69 -5.35 -7.40 5.96
C ALA A 69 -4.28 -7.26 7.06
N PHE A 70 -3.43 -6.24 6.93
CA PHE A 70 -2.42 -5.79 7.88
C PHE A 70 -2.61 -4.28 8.05
#